data_AF-A0A924L2E8-F1
#
_entry.id   AF-A0A924L2E8-F1
#
_cell.length_a   1.000
_cell.length_b   1.000
_cell.length_c   1.000
_cell.angle_alpha   90.00
_cell.angle_beta   90.00
_cell.angle_gamma   90.00
#
_symmetry.space_group_name_H-M   'P 1'
#
loop_
_entity.id
_entity.type
_entity.pdbx_description
1 polymer ?
#
loop_
_entity_poly.entity_id
_entity_poly.type
_entity_poly.pdbx_seq_one_letter_code
_entity_poly.pdbx_strand_id
1 'polypeptide(L)' 'MKEKTIVSTLTLFSSLASYWYAKEAQKDAIPFMMIGGFLGAVAGEVIYEKLKSIKNGK' A
#
# COMPACT_ATOMS: atom_id res chain seq x y z
N MET A 1 0.39 -1.63 16.52
CA MET A 1 0.21 -2.44 15.30
C MET A 1 1.55 -3.05 14.91
N LYS A 2 1.55 -4.31 14.44
CA LYS A 2 2.78 -4.96 13.95
C LYS A 2 3.10 -4.42 12.55
N GLU A 3 4.38 -4.34 12.20
CA GLU A 3 4.89 -3.92 10.87
C GLU A 3 4.07 -4.50 9.72
N LYS A 4 3.99 -5.84 9.70
CA LYS A 4 3.26 -6.61 8.70
C LYS A 4 1.81 -6.19 8.56
N THR A 5 1.14 -5.77 9.64
CA THR A 5 -0.25 -5.32 9.57
C THR A 5 -0.37 -4.02 8.78
N ILE A 6 0.51 -3.05 9.04
CA ILE A 6 0.48 -1.74 8.35
C ILE A 6 0.80 -1.94 6.86
N VAL A 7 1.86 -2.69 6.56
CA VAL A 7 2.27 -3.00 5.19
C VAL A 7 1.14 -3.73 4.45
N SER A 8 0.61 -4.83 4.99
CA SER A 8 -0.46 -5.60 4.33
C SER A 8 -1.74 -4.78 4.11
N THR A 9 -2.13 -3.94 5.07
CA THR A 9 -3.32 -3.09 4.91
C THR A 9 -3.12 -2.04 3.82
N LEU A 10 -1.96 -1.40 3.76
CA LEU A 10 -1.66 -0.40 2.71
C LEU A 10 -1.51 -1.04 1.32
N THR A 11 -0.87 -2.20 1.23
CA THR A 11 -0.83 -3.02 0.01
C THR A 11 -2.24 -3.34 -0.48
N LEU A 12 -3.10 -3.86 0.40
CA LEU A 12 -4.47 -4.22 0.03
C LEU A 12 -5.29 -3.01 -0.41
N PHE A 13 -5.22 -1.91 0.35
CA PHE A 13 -5.92 -0.67 0.05
C PHE A 13 -5.48 -0.10 -1.30
N SER A 14 -4.18 -0.01 -1.55
CA SER A 14 -3.63 0.53 -2.80
C SER A 14 -3.96 -0.36 -4.01
N SER A 15 -3.90 -1.69 -3.86
CA SER A 15 -4.35 -2.64 -4.89
C SER A 15 -5.81 -2.43 -5.27
N LEU A 16 -6.69 -2.30 -4.27
CA LEU A 16 -8.13 -2.11 -4.49
C LEU A 16 -8.43 -0.74 -5.10
N ALA A 17 -7.78 0.33 -4.64
CA ALA A 17 -7.91 1.66 -5.20
C ALA A 17 -7.47 1.69 -6.68
N SER A 18 -6.36 1.02 -6.99
CA SER A 18 -5.85 0.91 -8.36
C SER A 18 -6.74 0.05 -9.25
N TYR A 19 -7.31 -1.03 -8.71
CA TYR A 19 -8.32 -1.84 -9.40
C TYR A 19 -9.57 -1.01 -9.73
N TRP A 20 -10.08 -0.25 -8.76
CA TRP A 20 -11.24 0.60 -8.95
C TRP A 20 -10.98 1.66 -10.01
N TYR A 21 -9.83 2.34 -9.94
CA TYR A 21 -9.41 3.29 -10.97
C TYR A 21 -9.32 2.65 -12.36
N ALA A 22 -8.73 1.46 -12.47
CA ALA A 22 -8.61 0.76 -13.75
C ALA A 22 -9.97 0.40 -14.34
N LYS A 23 -10.92 -0.03 -13.50
CA LYS A 23 -12.31 -0.29 -13.93
C LYS A 23 -13.00 0.97 -14.44
N GLU A 24 -12.90 2.07 -13.70
CA GLU A 24 -13.52 3.35 -14.07
C GLU A 24 -12.93 3.91 -15.38
N ALA A 25 -11.61 3.81 -15.55
CA ALA A 25 -10.90 4.28 -16.74
C ALA A 25 -10.94 3.29 -17.92
N GLN A 26 -11.68 2.19 -17.81
CA GLN A 26 -11.74 1.09 -18.80
C GLN A 26 -10.34 0.56 -19.22
N LYS A 27 -9.41 0.50 -18.27
CA LYS A 27 -8.05 -0.06 -18.46
C LYS A 27 -7.96 -1.50 -17.95
N ASP A 28 -6.90 -2.18 -18.34
CA ASP A 28 -6.61 -3.53 -17.84
C ASP A 28 -6.38 -3.53 -16.33
N ALA A 29 -7.28 -4.17 -15.60
CA ALA A 29 -7.28 -4.13 -14.14
C ALA A 29 -6.11 -4.90 -13.51
N ILE A 30 -5.61 -5.95 -14.16
CA ILE A 30 -4.53 -6.80 -13.64
C ILE A 30 -3.22 -6.01 -13.44
N PRO A 31 -2.64 -5.37 -14.48
CA PRO A 31 -1.38 -4.64 -14.30
C PRO A 31 -1.50 -3.47 -13.32
N PHE A 32 -2.63 -2.76 -13.31
CA PHE A 32 -2.87 -1.66 -12.36
C PHE A 32 -2.98 -2.16 -10.91
N MET A 33 -3.67 -3.27 -10.68
CA MET A 33 -3.74 -3.88 -9.35
C MET A 33 -2.35 -4.33 -8.86
N MET A 34 -1.53 -4.92 -9.74
CA MET A 34 -0.16 -5.33 -9.40
C MET A 34 0.72 -4.14 -9.03
N ILE A 35 0.70 -3.08 -9.85
CA ILE A 35 1.45 -1.85 -9.60
C ILE A 35 0.96 -1.19 -8.30
N GLY A 36 -0.36 -1.09 -8.12
CA GLY A 36 -0.99 -0.55 -6.93
C GLY A 36 -0.54 -1.27 -5.66
N GLY A 37 -0.56 -2.60 -5.68
CA GLY A 37 -0.11 -3.41 -4.56
C GLY A 37 1.37 -3.23 -4.23
N PHE A 38 2.22 -3.21 -5.26
CA PHE A 38 3.65 -2.96 -5.08
C PHE A 38 3.91 -1.57 -4.46
N LEU A 39 3.27 -0.52 -4.99
CA LEU A 39 3.39 0.84 -4.46
C LEU A 39 2.86 0.95 -3.02
N GLY A 40 1.76 0.25 -2.71
CA GLY A 40 1.20 0.20 -1.36
C GLY A 40 2.13 -0.49 -0.36
N ALA A 41 2.83 -1.55 -0.77
CA ALA A 41 3.82 -2.23 0.05
C ALA A 41 5.01 -1.32 0.37
N VAL A 42 5.58 -0.68 -0.66
CA VAL A 42 6.70 0.27 -0.50
C VAL A 42 6.31 1.44 0.41
N ALA A 43 5.13 2.02 0.20
CA ALA A 43 4.63 3.10 1.05
C ALA A 43 4.42 2.62 2.50
N GLY A 44 3.94 1.39 2.70
CA GLY A 44 3.72 0.81 4.01
C GLY A 44 5.00 0.58 4.81
N GLU A 45 6.08 0.16 4.15
CA GLU A 45 7.40 0.03 4.77
C GLU A 45 7.92 1.39 5.24
N VAL A 46 7.89 2.40 4.37
CA VAL A 46 8.32 3.78 4.69
C VAL A 46 7.50 4.38 5.83
N ILE A 47 6.18 4.20 5.82
CA ILE A 47 5.28 4.68 6.88
C ILE A 47 5.58 3.96 8.20
N TYR A 48 5.78 2.64 8.17
CA TYR A 48 6.11 1.88 9.36
C TYR A 48 7.44 2.32 9.96
N GLU A 49 8.48 2.51 9.15
CA GLU A 49 9.79 2.99 9.61
C GLU A 49 9.68 4.37 10.27
N LYS A 50 8.95 5.30 9.66
CA LYS A 50 8.68 6.63 10.25
C LYS A 50 7.93 6.51 11.58
N LEU A 51 6.86 5.71 11.64
CA LEU A 51 6.09 5.50 12.87
C LEU A 51 6.93 4.83 13.98
N LYS A 52 7.77 3.87 13.61
CA LYS A 52 8.69 3.18 14.52
C LYS A 52 9.76 4.15 15.04
N SER A 53 10.31 5.01 14.18
CA SER A 53 11.24 6.07 14.59
C SER A 53 10.61 7.03 15.59
N ILE A 54 9.35 7.46 15.37
CA ILE A 54 8.60 8.31 16.30
C ILE A 54 8.35 7.60 17.64
N LYS A 55 8.14 6.28 17.61
CA LYS A 55 7.84 5.48 18.81
C LYS A 55 9.08 5.11 19.64
N ASN A 56 10.25 4.93 19.03
CA ASN A 56 11.46 4.39 19.67
C ASN A 56 12.50 5.44 20.13
N GLY A 57 12.33 6.73 19.84
CA GLY A 57 13.17 7.83 20.35
C GLY A 57 12.28 8.90 20.99
N LYS A 58 12.56 9.35 22.22
CA LYS A 58 13.44 10.49 22.55
C LYS A 58 12.91 11.82 22.05
#